data_AF-A0A9N8VAA0-F1
#
_entry.id   AF-A0A9N8VAA0-F1
#
_cell.length_a   1.000
_cell.length_b   1.000
_cell.length_c   1.000
_cell.angle_alpha   90.00
_cell.angle_beta   90.00
_cell.angle_gamma   90.00
#
_symmetry.space_group_name_H-M   'P 1'
#
loop_
_entity.id
_entity.type
_entity.pdbx_description
1 polymer ?
#
loop_
_entity_poly.entity_id
_entity_poly.type
_entity_poly.pdbx_seq_one_letter_code
_entity_poly.pdbx_strand_id
1 'polypeptide(L)'
;LNIPHGTPYFVGELSREEAEEFFEKIFSNTVRTISIDSWSLPETMKVIVANQEYILEDDFAEKICHDKVYSLIEYNFLHLRPTSAFCYDIINPPNEAILTPMNQKSVNAMEGLFKKYVTRGLA
;
A
#
# COMPACT_ATOMS: atom_id res chain seq x y z
N LEU A 1 -4.78 -0.62 -29.42
CA LEU A 1 -5.12 -0.31 -28.01
C LEU A 1 -3.90 0.35 -27.40
N ASN A 2 -3.90 1.68 -27.28
CA ASN A 2 -2.88 2.42 -26.54
C ASN A 2 -3.37 2.54 -25.11
N ILE A 3 -2.97 1.61 -24.25
CA ILE A 3 -3.08 1.80 -22.81
C ILE A 3 -1.91 2.73 -22.46
N PRO A 4 -2.15 3.94 -21.94
CA PRO A 4 -1.05 4.83 -21.61
C PRO A 4 -0.27 4.20 -20.45
N HIS A 5 0.93 3.69 -20.73
CA HIS A 5 1.93 3.23 -19.76
C HIS A 5 2.60 4.39 -19.00
N GLY A 6 1.86 5.49 -18.80
CA GLY A 6 2.33 6.60 -18.00
C GLY A 6 2.08 6.28 -16.54
N THR A 7 3.09 5.78 -15.84
CA THR A 7 3.12 5.83 -14.38
C THR A 7 2.80 7.27 -13.99
N PRO A 8 1.67 7.55 -13.31
CA PRO A 8 1.36 8.91 -12.89
C PRO A 8 2.35 9.26 -11.79
N TYR A 9 3.45 9.89 -12.16
CA TYR A 9 4.28 10.62 -11.22
C TYR A 9 3.40 11.73 -10.66
N PHE A 10 2.97 11.62 -9.41
CA PHE A 10 2.46 12.78 -8.69
C PHE A 10 3.64 13.76 -8.57
N VAL A 11 3.63 14.78 -9.43
CA VAL A 11 4.52 15.93 -9.32
C VAL A 11 4.00 16.75 -8.14
N GLY A 12 4.45 16.38 -6.94
CA GLY A 12 3.96 16.91 -5.67
C GLY A 12 3.54 15.79 -4.72
N GLU A 13 3.63 16.04 -3.41
CA GLU A 13 3.01 15.16 -2.43
C GLU A 13 1.49 15.17 -2.67
N LEU A 14 0.90 13.98 -2.85
CA LEU A 14 -0.55 13.81 -2.89
C LEU A 14 -1.21 14.55 -1.72
N SER A 15 -2.26 15.32 -1.99
CA SER A 15 -3.16 15.76 -0.92
C SER A 15 -3.83 14.55 -0.28
N ARG A 16 -4.34 14.73 0.94
CA ARG A 16 -5.04 13.66 1.66
C ARG A 16 -6.22 13.15 0.83
N GLU A 17 -6.99 14.05 0.24
CA GLU A 17 -8.18 13.74 -0.54
C GLU A 17 -7.84 12.96 -1.82
N GLU A 18 -6.77 13.33 -2.53
CA GLU A 18 -6.31 12.61 -3.72
C GLU A 18 -5.79 11.21 -3.39
N ALA A 19 -5.08 11.05 -2.26
CA ALA A 19 -4.67 9.75 -1.78
C ALA A 19 -5.89 8.87 -1.46
N GLU A 20 -6.91 9.45 -0.79
CA GLU A 20 -8.14 8.74 -0.43
C GLU A 20 -8.92 8.22 -1.65
N GLU A 21 -9.19 9.10 -2.63
CA GLU A 21 -9.90 8.73 -3.87
C GLU A 21 -9.14 7.64 -4.64
N PHE A 22 -7.81 7.70 -4.61
CA PHE A 22 -6.97 6.74 -5.28
C PHE A 22 -6.96 5.36 -4.61
N PHE A 23 -6.91 5.28 -3.28
CA PHE A 23 -7.07 4.01 -2.55
C PHE A 23 -8.41 3.36 -2.86
N GLU A 24 -9.49 4.13 -2.87
CA GLU A 24 -10.80 3.62 -3.27
C GLU A 24 -10.77 3.07 -4.70
N LYS A 25 -10.05 3.73 -5.62
CA LYS A 25 -9.88 3.25 -7.00
C LYS A 25 -9.07 1.95 -7.12
N ILE A 26 -7.96 1.80 -6.40
CA ILE A 26 -7.17 0.53 -6.41
C ILE A 26 -8.07 -0.63 -5.99
N PHE A 27 -8.82 -0.45 -4.90
CA PHE A 27 -9.56 -1.56 -4.28
C PHE A 27 -10.97 -1.73 -4.84
N SER A 28 -11.53 -0.75 -5.55
CA SER A 28 -12.82 -0.88 -6.26
C SER A 28 -12.69 -1.54 -7.64
N ASN A 29 -11.54 -1.41 -8.31
CA ASN A 29 -11.31 -2.02 -9.63
C ASN A 29 -11.12 -3.53 -9.59
N THR A 30 -11.07 -4.15 -8.41
CA THR A 30 -10.91 -5.60 -8.28
C THR A 30 -12.26 -6.32 -8.20
N VAL A 31 -13.07 -6.21 -9.26
CA VAL A 31 -14.18 -7.14 -9.50
C VAL A 31 -13.79 -8.07 -10.63
N ARG A 32 -13.07 -9.13 -10.26
CA ARG A 32 -13.02 -10.48 -10.85
C ARG A 32 -11.66 -11.06 -10.45
N THR A 33 -11.70 -12.26 -9.86
CA THR A 33 -10.56 -13.11 -9.48
C THR A 33 -9.73 -12.69 -8.27
N ILE A 34 -10.32 -12.53 -7.08
CA ILE A 34 -9.58 -12.81 -5.85
C ILE A 34 -10.37 -13.78 -4.96
N SER A 35 -9.63 -14.72 -4.38
CA SER A 35 -10.03 -15.60 -3.29
C SER A 35 -10.86 -14.86 -2.23
N ILE A 36 -11.85 -15.54 -1.65
CA ILE A 36 -12.74 -15.01 -0.61
C ILE A 36 -11.95 -14.55 0.64
N ASP A 37 -10.68 -14.96 0.76
CA ASP A 37 -9.82 -14.74 1.92
C ASP A 37 -8.87 -13.53 1.81
N SER A 38 -8.99 -12.71 0.75
CA SER A 38 -8.13 -11.52 0.61
C SER A 38 -8.58 -10.37 1.50
N TRP A 39 -7.60 -9.67 2.07
CA TRP A 39 -7.87 -8.49 2.88
C TRP A 39 -8.59 -7.40 2.08
N SER A 40 -9.59 -6.84 2.75
CA SER A 40 -10.30 -5.63 2.36
C SER A 40 -9.37 -4.41 2.41
N LEU A 41 -9.81 -3.29 1.80
CA LEU A 41 -9.09 -2.02 1.87
C LEU A 41 -8.83 -1.57 3.32
N PRO A 42 -9.80 -1.59 4.25
CA PRO A 42 -9.56 -1.24 5.66
C PRO A 42 -8.54 -2.12 6.37
N GLU A 43 -8.58 -3.44 6.15
CA GLU A 43 -7.61 -4.38 6.72
C GLU A 43 -6.21 -4.10 6.19
N THR A 44 -6.10 -3.83 4.89
CA THR A 44 -4.82 -3.48 4.26
C THR A 44 -4.23 -2.19 4.84
N MET A 45 -5.05 -1.13 4.93
CA MET A 45 -4.63 0.15 5.52
C MET A 45 -4.22 -0.02 6.98
N LYS A 46 -4.96 -0.82 7.76
CA LYS A 46 -4.62 -1.07 9.17
C LYS A 46 -3.22 -1.66 9.32
N VAL A 47 -2.86 -2.63 8.48
CA VAL A 47 -1.52 -3.23 8.50
C VAL A 47 -0.44 -2.23 8.13
N ILE A 48 -0.65 -1.43 7.08
CA ILE A 48 0.34 -0.42 6.68
C ILE A 48 0.52 0.65 7.76
N VAL A 49 -0.58 1.13 8.36
CA VAL A 49 -0.55 2.16 9.41
C VAL A 49 0.06 1.64 10.71
N ALA A 50 -0.18 0.38 11.06
CA ALA A 50 0.33 -0.22 12.29
C ALA A 50 1.84 -0.57 12.21
N ASN A 51 2.37 -0.86 11.02
CA ASN A 51 3.77 -1.22 10.84
C ASN A 51 4.64 0.03 10.66
N GLN A 52 5.45 0.33 11.67
CA GLN A 52 6.33 1.50 11.68
C GLN A 52 7.71 1.24 11.08
N GLU A 53 8.13 -0.02 10.92
CA GLU A 53 9.45 -0.37 10.40
C GLU A 53 9.34 -0.92 8.97
N TYR A 54 8.82 -2.14 8.80
CA TYR A 54 8.65 -2.79 7.50
C TYR A 54 7.58 -3.88 7.53
N ILE A 55 7.20 -4.35 6.34
CA ILE A 55 6.31 -5.50 6.10
C ILE A 55 7.06 -6.46 5.16
N LEU A 56 7.01 -7.77 5.39
CA LEU A 56 7.53 -8.76 4.42
C LEU A 56 6.65 -8.76 3.16
N GLU A 57 7.26 -8.66 1.98
CA GLU A 57 6.50 -8.48 0.73
C GLU A 57 5.66 -9.71 0.39
N ASP A 58 6.24 -10.90 0.45
CA ASP A 58 5.56 -12.16 0.17
C ASP A 58 4.37 -12.38 1.12
N ASP A 59 4.58 -12.22 2.43
CA ASP A 59 3.50 -12.33 3.44
C ASP A 59 2.34 -11.37 3.17
N PHE A 60 2.65 -10.15 2.71
CA PHE A 60 1.64 -9.15 2.39
C PHE A 60 0.91 -9.49 1.09
N ALA A 61 1.65 -9.92 0.07
CA ALA A 61 1.12 -10.36 -1.21
C ALA A 61 0.23 -11.60 -1.08
N GLU A 62 0.52 -12.52 -0.15
CA GLU A 62 -0.39 -13.64 0.15
C GLU A 62 -1.77 -13.17 0.60
N LYS A 63 -1.86 -12.00 1.26
CA LYS A 63 -3.11 -11.45 1.78
C LYS A 63 -3.85 -10.55 0.80
N ILE A 64 -3.13 -9.72 0.05
CA ILE A 64 -3.76 -8.71 -0.85
C ILE A 64 -3.54 -8.99 -2.34
N CYS A 65 -2.78 -10.02 -2.69
CA CYS A 65 -2.26 -10.34 -4.02
C CYS A 65 -1.18 -9.37 -4.52
N HIS A 66 -0.20 -9.89 -5.26
CA HIS A 66 0.93 -9.10 -5.79
C HIS A 66 0.46 -7.92 -6.64
N ASP A 67 -0.60 -8.05 -7.44
CA ASP A 67 -1.10 -6.93 -8.27
C ASP A 67 -1.47 -5.70 -7.44
N LYS A 68 -2.05 -5.90 -6.24
CA LYS A 68 -2.35 -4.79 -5.32
C LYS A 68 -1.08 -4.26 -4.66
N VAL A 69 -0.14 -5.14 -4.28
CA VAL A 69 1.18 -4.72 -3.75
C VAL A 69 1.91 -3.83 -4.76
N TYR A 70 2.01 -4.27 -6.02
CA TYR A 70 2.65 -3.50 -7.09
C TYR A 70 1.94 -2.19 -7.37
N SER A 71 0.61 -2.14 -7.27
CA SER A 71 -0.12 -0.87 -7.33
C SER A 71 0.27 0.06 -6.17
N LEU A 72 0.42 -0.45 -4.95
CA LEU A 72 0.87 0.38 -3.82
C LEU A 72 2.32 0.90 -4.00
N ILE A 73 3.17 0.13 -4.70
CA ILE A 73 4.54 0.53 -5.04
C ILE A 73 4.56 1.55 -6.17
N GLU A 74 3.88 1.28 -7.29
CA GLU A 74 3.83 2.14 -8.47
C GLU A 74 3.34 3.56 -8.13
N TYR A 75 2.40 3.63 -7.19
CA TYR A 75 1.81 4.88 -6.72
C TYR A 75 2.45 5.42 -5.44
N ASN A 76 3.65 4.93 -5.10
CA ASN A 76 4.51 5.54 -4.09
C ASN A 76 3.92 5.57 -2.66
N PHE A 77 3.02 4.63 -2.33
CA PHE A 77 2.57 4.42 -0.96
C PHE A 77 3.55 3.56 -0.16
N LEU A 78 4.12 2.55 -0.83
CA LEU A 78 5.14 1.67 -0.30
C LEU A 78 6.39 1.72 -1.18
N HIS A 79 7.54 1.56 -0.55
CA HIS A 79 8.81 1.30 -1.22
C HIS A 79 9.17 -0.17 -1.07
N LEU A 80 9.41 -0.83 -2.21
CA LEU A 80 10.01 -2.15 -2.24
C LEU A 80 11.51 -2.04 -2.02
N ARG A 81 12.02 -2.79 -1.04
CA ARG A 81 13.45 -3.00 -0.79
C ARG A 81 13.73 -4.48 -1.04
N PRO A 82 14.26 -4.84 -2.21
CA PRO A 82 14.32 -6.24 -2.64
C PRO A 82 15.25 -7.11 -1.78
N THR A 83 16.25 -6.49 -1.15
CA THR A 83 17.24 -7.19 -0.32
C THR A 83 17.71 -6.31 0.83
N SER A 84 18.32 -6.95 1.83
CA SER A 84 18.98 -6.28 2.97
C SER A 84 20.02 -5.24 2.56
N ALA A 85 20.60 -5.35 1.36
CA ALA A 85 21.57 -4.38 0.82
C ALA A 85 20.99 -2.97 0.58
N PHE A 86 19.67 -2.81 0.67
CA PHE A 86 18.94 -1.54 0.54
C PHE A 86 18.28 -1.09 1.86
N CYS A 87 18.73 -1.64 3.00
CA CYS A 87 18.09 -1.48 4.31
C CYS A 87 19.06 -1.02 5.41
N TYR A 88 20.01 -0.13 5.10
CA TYR A 88 21.03 0.34 6.06
C TYR A 88 20.46 1.11 7.27
N ASP A 89 19.25 1.64 7.12
CA ASP A 89 18.47 2.37 8.12
C ASP A 89 17.66 1.43 9.05
N ILE A 90 17.62 0.12 8.76
CA ILE A 90 16.91 -0.87 9.57
C ILE A 90 17.92 -1.68 10.36
N ILE A 91 17.66 -1.89 11.66
CA ILE A 91 18.51 -2.72 12.51
C ILE A 91 18.23 -4.20 12.18
N ASN A 92 19.25 -4.93 11.74
CA ASN A 92 19.17 -6.36 11.38
C ASN A 92 18.04 -6.67 10.37
N PRO A 93 18.08 -6.10 9.15
CA PRO A 93 17.04 -6.34 8.15
C PRO A 93 17.03 -7.82 7.73
N PRO A 94 15.85 -8.38 7.39
CA PRO A 94 15.76 -9.73 6.86
C PRO A 94 16.47 -9.80 5.50
N ASN A 95 16.92 -11.00 5.11
CA ASN A 95 17.49 -11.25 3.78
C ASN A 95 16.40 -11.60 2.75
N GLU A 96 15.30 -10.85 2.79
CA GLU A 96 14.07 -11.05 2.03
C GLU A 96 13.57 -9.69 1.54
N ALA A 97 12.62 -9.69 0.59
CA ALA A 97 12.01 -8.48 0.10
C ALA A 97 11.09 -7.87 1.17
N ILE A 98 11.27 -6.58 1.44
CA ILE A 98 10.45 -5.85 2.40
C ILE A 98 9.81 -4.62 1.77
N LEU A 99 8.68 -4.22 2.33
CA LEU A 99 7.94 -3.01 2.02
C LEU A 99 8.06 -2.04 3.18
N THR A 100 8.42 -0.79 2.89
CA THR A 100 8.43 0.30 3.87
C THR A 100 7.51 1.43 3.40
N PRO A 101 6.73 2.08 4.27
CA PRO A 101 5.98 3.27 3.87
C PRO A 101 6.91 4.33 3.28
N MET A 102 6.54 4.94 2.15
CA MET A 102 7.43 5.88 1.47
C MET A 102 7.67 7.15 2.29
N ASN A 103 6.63 7.66 2.96
CA ASN A 103 6.72 8.87 3.76
C ASN A 103 5.60 8.92 4.81
N GLN A 104 5.82 9.68 5.89
CA GLN A 104 4.88 9.80 7.00
C GLN A 104 3.54 10.42 6.58
N LYS A 105 3.50 11.27 5.55
CA LYS A 105 2.25 11.90 5.09
C LYS A 105 1.31 10.88 4.45
N SER A 106 1.83 9.96 3.64
CA SER A 106 1.06 8.84 3.08
C SER A 106 0.49 7.95 4.19
N VAL A 107 1.27 7.66 5.24
CA VAL A 107 0.79 6.92 6.43
C VAL A 107 -0.34 7.67 7.14
N ASN A 108 -0.18 8.98 7.37
CA ASN A 108 -1.20 9.80 8.00
C ASN A 108 -2.49 9.89 7.17
N ALA A 109 -2.38 9.93 5.84
CA ALA A 109 -3.52 9.88 4.94
C ALA A 109 -4.27 8.54 5.04
N MET A 110 -3.53 7.41 5.00
CA MET A 110 -4.09 6.07 5.21
C MET A 110 -4.77 5.93 6.58
N GLU A 111 -4.17 6.45 7.64
CA GLU A 111 -4.76 6.46 8.98
C GLU A 111 -6.07 7.27 9.01
N GLY A 112 -6.06 8.44 8.37
CA GLY A 112 -7.24 9.30 8.24
C GLY A 112 -8.39 8.63 7.50
N LEU A 113 -8.08 7.88 6.44
CA LEU A 113 -9.06 7.11 5.67
C LEU A 113 -9.59 5.92 6.49
N PHE A 114 -8.69 5.14 7.09
CA PHE A 114 -9.05 4.02 7.95
C PHE A 114 -10.03 4.45 9.07
N LYS A 115 -9.77 5.58 9.72
CA LYS A 115 -10.69 6.17 10.73
C LYS A 115 -12.07 6.49 10.15
N LYS A 116 -12.17 6.97 8.90
CA LYS A 116 -13.45 7.20 8.22
C LYS A 116 -14.21 5.90 7.98
N TYR A 117 -13.53 4.83 7.55
CA TYR A 117 -14.14 3.50 7.36
C TYR A 117 -14.68 2.94 8.69
N VAL A 118 -13.89 2.99 9.76
CA VAL A 118 -14.32 2.57 11.11
C VAL A 118 -15.53 3.38 11.58
N THR A 119 -15.50 4.71 11.44
CA THR A 119 -16.61 5.58 11.86
C THR A 119 -17.91 5.30 11.08
N ARG A 120 -17.80 4.85 9.82
CA ARG A 120 -18.94 4.50 8.96
C ARG A 120 -19.41 3.05 9.13
N GLY A 121 -18.76 2.24 9.97
CA GLY A 121 -19.09 0.82 10.14
C GLY A 121 -18.73 -0.03 8.91
N LEU A 122 -17.71 0.38 8.16
CA LEU A 122 -17.24 -0.27 6.92
C LEU A 122 -15.90 -1.01 7.09
N ALA A 123 -15.41 -1.13 8.32
CA ALA A 123 -14.15 -1.77 8.70
C ALA A 123 -14.36 -2.81 9.80
#